data_AF-A0AA95M1P3-F1
#
_entry.id   AF-A0AA95M1P3-F1
#
_cell.length_a   1.000
_cell.length_b   1.000
_cell.length_c   1.000
_cell.angle_alpha   90.00
_cell.angle_beta   90.00
_cell.angle_gamma   90.00
#
_symmetry.space_group_name_H-M   'P 1'
#
loop_
_entity.id
_entity.type
_entity.pdbx_description
1 polymer ?
#
loop_
_entity_poly.entity_id
_entity_poly.type
_entity_poly.pdbx_seq_one_letter_code
_entity_poly.pdbx_strand_id
1 'polypeptide(L)'
;MNTVKHLNDSNSQPSRKKPYRFWTNPSIAAVFLATLLATYLDLLLVGKDIYKFPMRPIPNIFSINIGFTLVVLPVLIFVFLRVMDQLNKWGKAGLILFISLLMPIFERLAEVMGWFEHAENWEHLYSFFGYLLFLSFIYSFYSWMAKRKG
;
A
#
# COMPACT_ATOMS: atom_id res chain seq x y z
N MET A 1 5.60 -40.95 62.63
CA MET A 1 4.74 -40.39 61.56
C MET A 1 5.36 -39.08 61.14
N ASN A 2 6.28 -39.12 60.15
CA ASN A 2 6.97 -37.94 59.64
C ASN A 2 6.62 -37.79 58.16
N THR A 3 5.77 -36.81 57.86
CA THR A 3 5.31 -36.51 56.51
C THR A 3 6.26 -35.48 55.91
N VAL A 4 7.09 -35.91 54.95
CA VAL A 4 7.99 -35.01 54.20
C VAL A 4 7.16 -34.21 53.21
N LYS A 5 7.24 -32.88 53.31
CA LYS A 5 6.52 -31.92 52.48
C LYS A 5 7.30 -31.72 51.17
N HIS A 6 6.80 -32.27 50.07
CA HIS A 6 7.38 -32.07 48.73
C HIS A 6 7.12 -30.64 48.26
N LEU A 7 8.18 -29.81 48.23
CA LEU A 7 8.14 -28.46 47.67
C LEU A 7 8.07 -28.54 46.14
N ASN A 8 7.08 -27.84 45.58
CA ASN A 8 6.78 -27.81 44.17
C ASN A 8 7.74 -26.82 43.49
N ASP A 9 8.65 -27.31 42.65
CA ASP A 9 9.57 -26.46 41.88
C ASP A 9 8.79 -25.62 40.86
N SER A 10 8.68 -24.31 41.12
CA SER A 10 8.20 -23.34 40.13
C SER A 10 9.19 -23.22 38.97
N ASN A 11 9.02 -24.07 37.97
CA ASN A 11 9.63 -23.87 36.65
C ASN A 11 8.91 -22.74 35.92
N SER A 12 9.28 -21.49 36.22
CA SER A 12 8.94 -20.36 35.37
C SER A 12 9.75 -20.48 34.07
N GLN A 13 9.10 -20.89 32.98
CA GLN A 13 9.70 -20.84 31.65
C GLN A 13 10.18 -19.41 31.34
N PRO A 14 11.42 -19.22 30.88
CA PRO A 14 11.87 -17.90 30.45
C PRO A 14 11.02 -17.45 29.27
N SER A 15 10.33 -16.32 29.43
CA SER A 15 9.57 -15.66 28.37
C SER A 15 10.50 -15.39 27.18
N ARG A 16 10.35 -16.19 26.10
CA ARG A 16 11.04 -15.97 24.83
C ARG A 16 10.73 -14.55 24.37
N LYS A 17 11.69 -13.62 24.54
CA LYS A 17 11.62 -12.29 23.95
C LYS A 17 11.63 -12.47 22.43
N LYS A 18 10.46 -12.37 21.79
CA LYS A 18 10.34 -12.35 20.34
C LYS A 18 11.13 -11.15 19.83
N PRO A 19 12.14 -11.31 18.96
CA PRO A 19 12.87 -10.18 18.42
C PRO A 19 11.88 -9.25 17.70
N TYR A 20 12.02 -7.94 17.93
CA TYR A 20 11.09 -6.93 17.42
C TYR A 20 11.11 -6.97 15.89
N ARG A 21 10.05 -7.55 15.32
CA ARG A 21 9.98 -8.12 13.96
C ARG A 21 9.44 -7.13 12.91
N PHE A 22 9.52 -5.82 13.17
CA PHE A 22 8.87 -4.77 12.36
C PHE A 22 9.24 -4.85 10.87
N TRP A 23 10.53 -5.01 10.56
CA TRP A 23 11.05 -5.12 9.19
C TRP A 23 10.70 -6.43 8.46
N THR A 24 10.18 -7.44 9.17
CA THR A 24 9.72 -8.71 8.55
C THR A 24 8.22 -8.73 8.31
N ASN A 25 7.52 -7.60 8.49
CA ASN A 25 6.09 -7.55 8.21
C ASN A 25 5.86 -7.38 6.70
N PRO A 26 5.28 -8.40 6.01
CA PRO A 26 5.03 -8.32 4.58
C PRO A 26 4.21 -7.09 4.19
N SER A 27 3.25 -6.69 5.03
CA SER A 27 2.41 -5.51 4.77
C SER A 27 3.22 -4.22 4.79
N ILE A 28 4.14 -4.05 5.75
CA ILE A 28 4.97 -2.84 5.87
C ILE A 28 5.91 -2.73 4.67
N ALA A 29 6.55 -3.83 4.30
CA ALA A 29 7.43 -3.87 3.14
C ALA A 29 6.66 -3.61 1.82
N ALA A 30 5.45 -4.15 1.67
CA ALA A 30 4.61 -3.89 0.49
C ALA A 30 4.10 -2.45 0.43
N VAL A 31 3.69 -1.86 1.57
CA VAL A 31 3.32 -0.44 1.65
C VAL A 31 4.50 0.45 1.27
N PHE A 32 5.69 0.18 1.83
CA PHE A 32 6.90 0.93 1.50
C PHE A 32 7.23 0.85 0.00
N LEU A 33 7.20 -0.36 -0.57
CA LEU A 33 7.40 -0.57 -2.01
C LEU A 33 6.38 0.20 -2.84
N ALA A 34 5.10 0.13 -2.48
CA ALA A 34 4.03 0.83 -3.19
C ALA A 34 4.23 2.34 -3.16
N THR A 35 4.59 2.90 -2.00
CA THR A 35 4.85 4.35 -1.88
C THR A 35 6.03 4.80 -2.70
N LEU A 36 7.14 4.04 -2.70
CA LEU A 36 8.29 4.37 -3.53
C LEU A 36 7.94 4.30 -5.01
N LEU A 37 7.33 3.18 -5.44
CA LEU A 37 6.99 2.95 -6.83
C LEU A 37 6.05 4.03 -7.38
N ALA A 38 4.98 4.35 -6.64
CA ALA A 38 4.05 5.41 -7.01
C ALA A 38 4.73 6.78 -7.03
N THR A 39 5.56 7.11 -6.03
CA THR A 39 6.28 8.39 -5.99
C THR A 39 7.19 8.56 -7.21
N TYR A 40 7.93 7.51 -7.59
CA TYR A 40 8.76 7.57 -8.79
C TYR A 40 7.95 7.67 -10.08
N LEU A 41 6.82 6.96 -10.18
CA LEU A 41 5.91 7.12 -11.30
C LEU A 41 5.38 8.54 -11.39
N ASP A 42 4.96 9.15 -10.27
CA ASP A 42 4.49 10.53 -10.25
C ASP A 42 5.58 11.51 -10.69
N LEU A 43 6.80 11.35 -10.19
CA LEU A 43 7.93 12.19 -10.60
C LEU A 43 8.23 12.06 -12.11
N LEU A 44 8.15 10.85 -12.66
CA LEU A 44 8.39 10.59 -14.08
C LEU A 44 7.29 11.16 -14.98
N LEU A 45 6.03 11.00 -14.59
CA LEU A 45 4.88 11.46 -15.37
C LEU A 45 4.74 12.99 -15.32
N VAL A 46 4.90 13.58 -14.13
CA VAL A 46 4.93 15.03 -13.96
C VAL A 46 6.14 15.64 -14.67
N GLY A 47 7.31 15.00 -14.60
CA GLY A 47 8.52 15.46 -15.30
C GLY A 47 8.42 15.39 -16.83
N LYS A 48 7.45 14.62 -17.36
CA LYS A 48 7.11 14.56 -18.79
C LYS A 48 5.92 15.42 -19.17
N ASP A 49 5.42 16.25 -18.24
CA ASP A 49 4.21 17.06 -18.41
C ASP A 49 2.96 16.24 -18.81
N ILE A 50 2.93 14.93 -18.52
CA ILE A 50 1.78 14.07 -18.81
C ILE A 50 0.59 14.45 -17.91
N TYR A 51 0.90 14.91 -16.70
CA TYR A 51 -0.07 15.54 -15.82
C TYR A 51 0.63 16.44 -14.79
N LYS A 52 -0.15 17.24 -14.07
CA LYS A 52 0.32 18.13 -12.99
C LYS A 52 -0.59 18.06 -11.77
N PHE A 53 -0.03 18.44 -10.62
CA PHE A 53 -0.78 18.68 -9.38
C PHE A 53 -0.87 20.19 -9.12
N PRO A 54 -1.96 20.87 -9.50
CA PRO A 54 -2.11 22.31 -9.29
C PRO A 54 -2.18 22.65 -7.80
N MET A 55 -2.96 21.88 -7.04
CA MET A 55 -3.09 22.00 -5.60
C MET A 55 -2.15 21.01 -4.89
N ARG A 56 -0.95 21.48 -4.47
CA ARG A 56 0.04 20.66 -3.76
C ARG A 56 0.75 21.40 -2.62
N PRO A 57 1.17 20.72 -1.55
CA PRO A 57 1.98 21.31 -0.50
C PRO A 57 3.37 21.70 -1.01
N ILE A 58 3.84 22.90 -0.64
CA ILE A 58 5.20 23.38 -0.90
C ILE A 58 5.59 23.27 -2.40
N PRO A 59 4.85 23.93 -3.31
CA PRO A 59 5.01 23.77 -4.76
C PRO A 59 6.36 24.25 -5.30
N ASN A 60 7.08 25.07 -4.53
CA ASN A 60 8.41 25.59 -4.86
C ASN A 60 9.52 24.53 -4.75
N ILE A 61 9.27 23.45 -4.01
CA ILE A 61 10.26 22.39 -3.76
C ILE A 61 9.85 21.09 -4.44
N PHE A 62 8.57 20.72 -4.32
CA PHE A 62 8.04 19.48 -4.87
C PHE A 62 7.14 19.75 -6.07
N SER A 63 7.38 19.03 -7.16
CA SER A 63 6.52 19.00 -8.34
C SER A 63 5.29 18.10 -8.15
N ILE A 64 5.36 17.15 -7.23
CA ILE A 64 4.31 16.19 -6.88
C ILE A 64 3.61 16.57 -5.57
N ASN A 65 2.42 16.01 -5.32
CA ASN A 65 1.74 16.17 -4.04
C ASN A 65 2.33 15.24 -2.96
N ILE A 66 3.34 15.76 -2.23
CA ILE A 66 4.05 14.99 -1.22
C ILE A 66 3.17 14.52 -0.05
N GLY A 67 2.09 15.26 0.26
CA GLY A 67 1.14 14.85 1.30
C GLY A 67 0.33 13.63 0.89
N PHE A 68 -0.08 13.57 -0.37
CA PHE A 68 -0.75 12.40 -0.94
C PHE A 68 0.17 11.17 -0.92
N THR A 69 1.42 11.31 -1.40
CA THR A 69 2.34 10.16 -1.52
C THR A 69 2.84 9.63 -0.18
N LEU A 70 3.08 10.49 0.82
CA LEU A 70 3.61 10.07 2.13
C LEU A 70 2.55 9.68 3.15
N VAL A 71 1.30 10.13 2.99
CA VAL A 71 0.24 9.90 3.99
C VAL A 71 -0.92 9.13 3.39
N VAL A 72 -1.58 9.70 2.38
CA VAL A 72 -2.83 9.15 1.84
C VAL A 72 -2.57 7.79 1.18
N LEU A 73 -1.60 7.72 0.29
CA LEU A 73 -1.25 6.50 -0.43
C LEU A 73 -0.86 5.33 0.51
N PRO A 74 0.08 5.47 1.46
CA PRO A 74 0.43 4.36 2.34
C PRO A 74 -0.76 3.87 3.18
N VAL A 75 -1.64 4.77 3.63
CA VAL A 75 -2.87 4.39 4.33
C VAL A 75 -3.79 3.58 3.41
N LEU A 76 -4.01 4.06 2.18
CA LEU A 76 -4.85 3.35 1.20
C LEU A 76 -4.30 1.95 0.87
N ILE A 77 -2.99 1.83 0.64
CA ILE A 77 -2.35 0.54 0.34
C ILE A 77 -2.44 -0.39 1.55
N PHE A 78 -2.22 0.13 2.76
CA PHE A 78 -2.36 -0.68 3.96
C PHE A 78 -3.79 -1.22 4.10
N VAL A 79 -4.81 -0.37 3.94
CA VAL A 79 -6.22 -0.78 3.97
C VAL A 79 -6.52 -1.80 2.87
N PHE A 80 -6.09 -1.55 1.63
CA PHE A 80 -6.22 -2.47 0.51
C PHE A 80 -5.69 -3.87 0.85
N LEU A 81 -4.46 -3.96 1.36
CA LEU A 81 -3.87 -5.25 1.74
C LEU A 81 -4.66 -5.96 2.85
N ARG A 82 -5.17 -5.22 3.84
CA ARG A 82 -5.97 -5.78 4.94
C ARG A 82 -7.32 -6.31 4.47
N VAL A 83 -7.93 -5.67 3.47
CA VAL A 83 -9.15 -6.18 2.82
C VAL A 83 -8.82 -7.42 1.99
N MET A 84 -7.72 -7.40 1.23
CA MET A 84 -7.28 -8.54 0.41
C MET A 84 -7.09 -9.81 1.24
N ASP A 85 -6.57 -9.72 2.47
CA ASP A 85 -6.41 -10.88 3.37
C ASP A 85 -7.73 -11.58 3.72
N GLN A 86 -8.86 -10.86 3.67
CA GLN A 86 -10.18 -11.38 4.05
C GLN A 86 -10.94 -12.01 2.87
N LEU A 87 -10.42 -11.87 1.65
CA LEU A 87 -11.09 -12.27 0.43
C LEU A 87 -10.59 -13.63 -0.10
N ASN A 88 -11.49 -14.37 -0.75
CA ASN A 88 -11.12 -15.55 -1.52
C ASN A 88 -10.40 -15.16 -2.83
N LYS A 89 -9.88 -16.15 -3.58
CA LYS A 89 -9.10 -15.89 -4.82
C LYS A 89 -9.88 -15.05 -5.86
N TRP A 90 -11.17 -15.32 -6.03
CA TRP A 90 -12.03 -14.60 -6.97
C TRP A 90 -12.37 -13.19 -6.48
N GLY A 91 -12.64 -13.02 -5.19
CA GLY A 91 -12.88 -11.73 -4.56
C GLY A 91 -11.65 -10.82 -4.63
N LYS A 92 -10.45 -11.38 -4.50
CA LYS A 92 -9.18 -10.66 -4.71
C LYS A 92 -9.05 -10.10 -6.11
N ALA A 93 -9.28 -10.93 -7.13
CA ALA A 93 -9.24 -10.50 -8.53
C ALA A 93 -10.35 -9.47 -8.82
N GLY A 94 -11.55 -9.71 -8.31
CA GLY A 94 -12.69 -8.80 -8.44
C GLY A 94 -12.44 -7.44 -7.79
N LEU A 95 -11.85 -7.40 -6.58
CA LEU A 95 -11.53 -6.14 -5.90
C LEU A 95 -10.49 -5.33 -6.67
N ILE A 96 -9.44 -5.98 -7.16
CA ILE A 96 -8.42 -5.34 -8.00
C ILE A 96 -9.09 -4.72 -9.24
N LEU A 97 -9.86 -5.52 -9.99
CA LEU A 97 -10.57 -5.04 -11.18
C LEU A 97 -11.53 -3.89 -10.86
N PHE A 98 -12.28 -3.99 -9.78
CA PHE A 98 -13.25 -3.00 -9.36
C PHE A 98 -12.59 -1.66 -9.00
N ILE A 99 -11.53 -1.69 -8.18
CA ILE A 99 -10.77 -0.47 -7.84
C ILE A 99 -10.19 0.14 -9.11
N SER A 100 -9.56 -0.67 -9.98
CA SER A 100 -8.99 -0.18 -11.24
C SER A 100 -10.03 0.48 -12.13
N LEU A 101 -11.25 -0.05 -12.23
CA LEU A 101 -12.34 0.55 -13.01
C LEU A 101 -12.84 1.88 -12.40
N LEU A 102 -12.79 2.02 -11.08
CA LEU A 102 -13.17 3.26 -10.42
C LEU A 102 -12.13 4.37 -10.57
N MET A 103 -10.86 4.05 -10.77
CA MET A 103 -9.80 5.06 -10.80
C MET A 103 -9.94 6.12 -11.90
N PRO A 104 -10.27 5.79 -13.16
CA PRO A 104 -10.60 6.79 -14.18
C PRO A 104 -11.69 7.78 -13.76
N ILE A 105 -12.68 7.32 -13.01
CA ILE A 105 -13.76 8.17 -12.49
C ILE A 105 -13.23 9.10 -11.40
N PHE A 106 -12.44 8.57 -10.46
CA PHE A 106 -11.81 9.38 -9.41
C PHE A 106 -10.84 10.41 -9.98
N GLU A 107 -10.12 10.08 -11.05
CA GLU A 107 -9.24 11.03 -11.72
C GLU A 107 -10.02 12.19 -12.32
N ARG A 108 -11.11 11.92 -13.05
CA ARG A 108 -11.95 12.98 -13.59
C ARG A 108 -12.58 13.83 -12.49
N LEU A 109 -12.95 13.24 -11.36
CA LEU A 109 -13.40 14.00 -10.19
C LEU A 109 -12.27 14.85 -9.61
N ALA A 110 -11.05 14.33 -9.52
CA ALA A 110 -9.88 15.06 -9.04
C ALA A 110 -9.51 16.23 -9.97
N GLU A 111 -9.70 16.08 -11.29
CA GLU A 111 -9.57 17.16 -12.26
C GLU A 111 -10.57 18.29 -12.04
N VAL A 112 -11.85 17.94 -11.91
CA VAL A 112 -12.91 18.93 -11.65
C VAL A 112 -12.68 19.66 -10.33
N MET A 113 -12.11 18.99 -9.33
CA MET A 113 -11.74 19.58 -8.04
C MET A 113 -10.41 20.36 -8.07
N GLY A 114 -9.69 20.38 -9.18
CA GLY A 114 -8.40 21.07 -9.34
C GLY A 114 -7.23 20.42 -8.61
N TRP A 115 -7.39 19.18 -8.13
CA TRP A 115 -6.32 18.43 -7.47
C TRP A 115 -5.33 17.84 -8.47
N PHE A 116 -5.78 17.66 -9.70
CA PHE A 116 -5.03 17.03 -10.77
C PHE A 116 -5.35 17.70 -12.11
N GLU A 117 -4.42 17.69 -13.05
CA GLU A 117 -4.67 18.17 -14.41
C GLU A 117 -3.86 17.31 -15.36
N HIS A 118 -4.53 16.51 -16.20
CA HIS A 118 -3.87 15.74 -17.25
C HIS A 118 -3.63 16.59 -18.50
N ALA A 119 -2.65 16.20 -19.30
CA ALA A 119 -2.47 16.75 -20.65
C ALA A 119 -3.69 16.42 -21.53
N GLU A 120 -3.99 17.29 -22.51
CA GLU A 120 -5.16 17.16 -23.39
C GLU A 120 -5.23 15.84 -24.18
N ASN A 121 -4.09 15.15 -24.34
CA ASN A 121 -3.98 13.88 -25.05
C ASN A 121 -4.05 12.64 -24.12
N TRP A 122 -4.37 12.82 -22.84
CA TRP A 122 -4.47 11.71 -21.91
C TRP A 122 -5.76 10.92 -22.08
N GLU A 123 -5.63 9.64 -22.42
CA GLU A 123 -6.74 8.71 -22.43
C GLU A 123 -6.90 8.09 -21.04
N HIS A 124 -8.02 8.34 -20.35
CA HIS A 124 -8.31 7.79 -19.02
C HIS A 124 -8.29 6.25 -18.97
N LEU A 125 -8.34 5.58 -20.13
CA LEU A 125 -8.14 4.14 -20.25
C LEU A 125 -6.75 3.70 -19.77
N TYR A 126 -5.73 4.55 -19.92
CA TYR A 126 -4.38 4.28 -19.42
C TYR A 126 -4.34 4.18 -17.90
N SER A 127 -5.14 4.99 -17.22
CA SER A 127 -5.27 4.96 -15.77
C SER A 127 -5.82 3.63 -15.31
N PHE A 128 -6.89 3.13 -15.94
CA PHE A 128 -7.43 1.79 -15.65
C PHE A 128 -6.34 0.71 -15.67
N PHE A 129 -5.56 0.65 -16.77
CA PHE A 129 -4.48 -0.34 -16.91
C PHE A 129 -3.33 -0.08 -15.93
N GLY A 130 -2.98 1.17 -15.69
CA GLY A 130 -1.94 1.57 -14.74
C GLY A 130 -2.23 1.08 -13.32
N TYR A 131 -3.43 1.36 -12.81
CA TYR A 131 -3.85 0.90 -11.48
C TYR A 131 -4.03 -0.62 -11.43
N LEU A 132 -4.53 -1.24 -12.51
CA LEU A 132 -4.65 -2.69 -12.60
C LEU A 132 -3.29 -3.37 -12.44
N LEU A 133 -2.28 -2.89 -13.17
CA LEU A 133 -0.92 -3.40 -13.11
C LEU A 133 -0.30 -3.13 -11.73
N PHE A 134 -0.43 -1.89 -11.24
CA PHE A 134 0.13 -1.48 -9.95
C PHE A 134 -0.42 -2.30 -8.79
N LEU A 135 -1.75 -2.40 -8.64
CA LEU A 135 -2.37 -3.16 -7.54
C LEU A 135 -2.07 -4.65 -7.64
N SER A 136 -2.08 -5.21 -8.85
CA SER A 136 -1.71 -6.61 -9.09
C SER A 136 -0.26 -6.89 -8.68
N PHE A 137 0.66 -6.00 -9.03
CA PHE A 137 2.08 -6.11 -8.69
C PHE A 137 2.31 -6.04 -7.17
N ILE A 138 1.73 -5.03 -6.50
CA ILE A 138 1.86 -4.87 -5.04
C ILE A 138 1.27 -6.06 -4.29
N TYR A 139 0.09 -6.52 -4.68
CA TYR A 139 -0.52 -7.70 -4.04
C TYR A 139 0.30 -8.98 -4.30
N SER A 140 0.85 -9.16 -5.50
CA SER A 140 1.71 -10.30 -5.82
C SER A 140 2.98 -10.31 -4.96
N PHE A 141 3.64 -9.16 -4.81
CA PHE A 141 4.81 -9.00 -3.94
C PHE A 141 4.47 -9.29 -2.47
N TYR A 142 3.38 -8.71 -1.97
CA TYR A 142 2.88 -8.96 -0.61
C TYR A 142 2.62 -10.46 -0.37
N SER A 143 1.88 -11.11 -1.26
CA SER A 143 1.54 -12.54 -1.18
C SER A 143 2.78 -13.42 -1.19
N TRP A 144 3.76 -13.09 -2.05
CA TRP A 144 5.03 -13.81 -2.10
C TRP A 144 5.82 -13.73 -0.79
N MET A 145 5.91 -12.55 -0.17
CA MET A 145 6.55 -12.41 1.15
C MET A 145 5.77 -13.08 2.26
N ALA A 146 4.43 -12.97 2.24
CA ALA A 146 3.58 -13.60 3.25
C ALA A 146 3.74 -15.12 3.25
N LYS A 147 3.81 -15.75 2.07
CA LYS A 147 4.08 -17.19 1.91
C LYS A 147 5.45 -17.63 2.43
N ARG A 148 6.46 -16.74 2.44
CA ARG A 148 7.80 -17.06 2.95
C ARG A 148 7.94 -16.91 4.46
N LYS A 149 6.98 -16.23 5.11
CA LYS A 149 6.98 -15.98 6.55
C LYS A 149 6.26 -17.06 7.35
N GLY A 150 5.26 -17.69 6.75
CA GLY A 150 4.57 -18.87 7.28
C GLY A 150 5.32 -20.14 6.95
#